data_AF-A0A7Y5KCY8-F1
#
_entry.id   AF-A0A7Y5KCY8-F1
#
_cell.length_a   1.000
_cell.length_b   1.000
_cell.length_c   1.000
_cell.angle_alpha   90.00
_cell.angle_beta   90.00
_cell.angle_gamma   90.00
#
_symmetry.space_group_name_H-M   'P 1'
#
loop_
_entity.id
_entity.type
_entity.pdbx_description
1 polymer ?
#
loop_
_entity_poly.entity_id
_entity_poly.type
_entity_poly.pdbx_seq_one_letter_code
_entity_poly.pdbx_strand_id
1 'polypeptide(L)'
;SQTAQIKLSEYVFTVKHEYTWPYAARSEGDPPRVGGMIIMIAEDEFYLAGSGVVITFQSAADDGTIAGIASMDEGAFVNGKWLPGRRMNGDQNHQGRQMHLSGREYSIQKLKLYKYK
;
A
#
# COMPACT_ATOMS: atom_id res chain seq x y z
N SER A 1 10.12 15.75 -1.28
CA SER A 1 9.39 14.50 -1.02
C SER A 1 9.46 13.66 -2.27
N GLN A 2 10.23 12.55 -2.27
CA GLN A 2 10.29 11.68 -3.44
C GLN A 2 8.97 10.91 -3.56
N THR A 3 8.37 10.94 -4.75
CA THR A 3 7.13 10.24 -5.08
C THR A 3 7.39 9.38 -6.31
N ALA A 4 6.94 8.14 -6.28
CA ALA A 4 6.93 7.25 -7.45
C ALA A 4 5.48 6.99 -7.86
N GLN A 5 5.21 6.99 -9.16
CA GLN A 5 3.92 6.58 -9.71
C GLN A 5 4.11 5.32 -10.55
N ILE A 6 3.27 4.33 -10.30
CA ILE A 6 3.34 3.02 -10.94
C ILE A 6 1.94 2.71 -11.46
N LYS A 7 1.79 2.58 -12.78
CA LYS A 7 0.53 2.10 -13.39
C LYS A 7 0.59 0.58 -13.47
N LEU A 8 -0.42 -0.06 -12.90
CA LEU A 8 -0.61 -1.51 -12.91
C LEU A 8 -2.08 -1.77 -13.21
N SER A 9 -2.36 -2.42 -14.36
CA SER A 9 -3.72 -2.64 -14.84
C SER A 9 -4.45 -1.28 -14.99
N GLU A 10 -5.68 -1.22 -14.49
CA GLU A 10 -6.58 -0.07 -14.49
C GLU A 10 -6.36 0.87 -13.31
N TYR A 11 -5.25 0.74 -12.59
CA TYR A 11 -4.95 1.51 -11.38
C TYR A 11 -3.59 2.21 -11.46
N VAL A 12 -3.52 3.39 -10.85
CA VAL A 12 -2.27 4.13 -10.63
C VAL A 12 -1.96 4.15 -9.14
N PHE A 13 -0.83 3.55 -8.77
CA PHE A 13 -0.29 3.57 -7.42
C PHE A 13 0.66 4.75 -7.27
N THR A 14 0.44 5.57 -6.25
CA THR A 14 1.35 6.64 -5.85
C THR A 14 2.02 6.23 -4.55
N VAL A 15 3.33 6.06 -4.59
CA VAL A 15 4.16 5.62 -3.46
C VAL A 15 4.97 6.80 -2.94
N LYS A 16 4.91 7.01 -1.63
CA LYS A 16 5.63 8.06 -0.91
C LYS A 16 6.39 7.45 0.25
N HIS A 17 7.54 8.03 0.57
CA HIS A 17 8.32 7.65 1.74
C HIS A 17 7.63 8.14 3.03
N GLU A 18 7.53 7.31 4.06
CA GLU A 18 6.92 7.68 5.35
C GLU A 18 7.63 8.89 6.00
N TYR A 19 8.94 9.02 5.80
CA TYR A 19 9.76 10.15 6.28
C TYR A 19 9.50 11.50 5.58
N THR A 20 8.48 11.60 4.73
CA THR A 20 8.02 12.91 4.20
C THR A 20 7.12 13.68 5.17
N TRP A 21 6.87 13.13 6.37
CA TRP A 21 6.25 13.84 7.49
C TRP A 21 7.24 14.75 8.26
N PRO A 22 6.88 16.02 8.57
CA PRO A 22 7.76 16.97 9.27
C PRO A 22 8.20 16.54 10.68
N TYR A 23 7.43 15.66 11.33
CA TYR A 23 7.62 15.25 12.73
C TYR A 23 8.17 13.83 12.91
N ALA A 24 8.60 13.16 11.83
CA ALA A 24 9.19 11.83 11.96
C ALA A 24 10.50 11.91 12.78
N ALA A 25 10.62 11.09 13.82
CA ALA A 25 11.82 11.05 14.65
C ALA A 25 13.04 10.72 13.77
N ARG A 26 13.92 11.69 13.59
CA ARG A 26 15.21 11.51 12.92
C ARG A 26 16.24 11.18 14.00
N SER A 27 16.67 9.93 14.08
CA SER A 27 17.89 9.60 14.82
C SER A 27 19.08 10.15 14.02
N GLU A 28 20.08 10.75 14.70
CA GLU A 28 21.38 11.01 14.07
C GLU A 28 22.00 9.66 13.68
N GLY A 29 22.00 9.34 12.38
CA GLY A 29 22.43 8.05 11.84
C GLY A 29 21.90 7.79 10.42
N ASP A 30 22.41 6.74 9.77
CA ASP A 30 22.10 6.32 8.39
C ASP A 30 20.58 6.38 8.12
N PRO A 31 20.09 7.08 7.08
CA PRO A 31 18.66 7.17 6.80
C PRO A 31 18.07 5.76 6.73
N PRO A 32 16.91 5.51 7.37
CA PRO A 32 16.35 4.17 7.45
C PRO A 32 16.11 3.66 6.03
N ARG A 33 16.70 2.51 5.72
CA ARG A 33 16.53 1.81 4.44
C ARG A 33 15.13 1.25 4.41
N VAL A 34 14.20 2.02 3.87
CA VAL A 34 12.81 1.63 3.69
C VAL A 34 12.51 1.49 2.20
N GLY A 35 11.48 0.74 1.88
CA GLY A 35 11.19 0.35 0.52
C GLY A 35 10.07 -0.67 0.48
N GLY A 36 9.50 -0.85 -0.71
CA GLY A 36 8.44 -1.81 -0.91
C GLY A 36 8.34 -2.29 -2.34
N MET A 37 7.55 -3.33 -2.51
CA MET A 37 7.26 -4.00 -3.76
C MET A 37 5.76 -4.17 -3.91
N ILE A 38 5.27 -3.98 -5.13
CA ILE A 38 3.87 -4.23 -5.51
C ILE A 38 3.89 -5.37 -6.52
N ILE A 39 3.18 -6.45 -6.22
CA ILE A 39 3.02 -7.61 -7.09
C ILE A 39 1.55 -7.70 -7.49
N MET A 40 1.27 -7.58 -8.78
CA MET A 40 -0.07 -7.85 -9.33
C MET A 40 -0.28 -9.36 -9.46
N ILE A 41 -1.37 -9.87 -8.89
CA ILE A 41 -1.74 -11.29 -8.96
C ILE A 41 -3.06 -11.52 -9.71
N ALA A 42 -3.86 -10.47 -9.90
CA ALA A 42 -5.01 -10.39 -10.80
C ALA A 42 -5.20 -8.91 -11.21
N GLU A 43 -6.18 -8.63 -12.07
CA GLU A 43 -6.43 -7.25 -12.56
C GLU A 43 -6.72 -6.24 -11.45
N ASP A 44 -7.31 -6.71 -10.34
CA ASP A 44 -7.74 -5.93 -9.18
C ASP A 44 -7.14 -6.43 -7.84
N GLU A 45 -6.25 -7.43 -7.86
CA GLU A 45 -5.64 -8.00 -6.66
C GLU A 45 -4.11 -7.86 -6.67
N PHE A 46 -3.57 -7.45 -5.52
CA PHE A 46 -2.17 -7.10 -5.35
C PHE A 46 -1.61 -7.60 -4.02
N TYR A 47 -0.34 -8.00 -4.01
CA TYR A 47 0.46 -8.06 -2.79
C TYR A 47 1.34 -6.82 -2.70
N LEU A 48 1.33 -6.18 -1.54
CA LEU A 48 2.20 -5.07 -1.20
C LEU A 48 3.07 -5.50 -0.03
N ALA A 49 4.38 -5.52 -0.24
CA ALA A 49 5.36 -5.99 0.74
C ALA A 49 6.42 -4.92 0.97
N GLY A 50 6.82 -4.69 2.21
CA GLY A 50 7.86 -3.70 2.51
C GLY A 50 7.73 -3.07 3.89
N SER A 51 8.41 -1.95 4.06
CA SER A 51 8.40 -1.13 5.26
C SER A 51 8.58 0.34 4.89
N GLY A 52 8.04 1.25 5.70
CA GLY A 52 8.31 2.69 5.65
C GLY A 52 7.79 3.43 4.41
N VAL A 53 6.73 2.93 3.79
CA VAL A 53 6.10 3.57 2.61
C VAL A 53 4.61 3.77 2.81
N VAL A 54 4.12 4.88 2.27
CA VAL A 54 2.70 5.23 2.18
C VAL A 54 2.28 5.05 0.73
N ILE A 55 1.21 4.30 0.50
CA ILE A 55 0.72 3.96 -0.84
C ILE A 55 -0.73 4.41 -0.95
N THR A 56 -1.03 5.16 -2.01
CA THR A 56 -2.39 5.51 -2.41
C THR A 56 -2.64 5.00 -3.82
N PHE A 57 -3.89 4.72 -4.17
CA PHE A 57 -4.28 4.22 -5.49
C PHE A 57 -5.48 5.00 -6.02
N GLN A 58 -5.58 5.10 -7.34
CA GLN A 58 -6.68 5.73 -8.06
C GLN A 58 -7.00 4.97 -9.34
N SER A 59 -8.18 5.20 -9.91
CA SER A 59 -8.50 4.73 -11.26
C SER A 59 -7.54 5.35 -12.26
N ALA A 60 -7.08 4.56 -13.24
CA ALA A 60 -6.31 5.07 -14.37
C ALA A 60 -7.21 5.68 -15.47
N ALA A 61 -8.54 5.58 -15.34
CA ALA A 61 -9.49 6.14 -16.29
C ALA A 61 -9.82 7.60 -15.97
N ASP A 62 -9.87 8.43 -17.01
CA ASP A 62 -10.21 9.86 -16.92
C ASP A 62 -11.73 10.12 -17.02
N ASP A 63 -12.57 9.16 -16.59
CA ASP A 63 -14.03 9.18 -16.77
C ASP A 63 -14.82 9.42 -15.46
N GLY A 64 -14.12 9.91 -14.43
CA GLY A 64 -14.67 10.14 -13.09
C GLY A 64 -14.77 8.88 -12.21
N THR A 65 -14.33 7.73 -12.70
CA THR A 65 -14.30 6.50 -11.89
C THR A 65 -13.30 6.61 -10.74
N ILE A 66 -13.70 6.18 -9.56
CA ILE A 66 -12.91 6.19 -8.33
C ILE A 66 -12.51 4.75 -7.98
N ALA A 67 -11.29 4.58 -7.49
CA ALA A 67 -10.84 3.30 -6.94
C ALA A 67 -11.17 3.22 -5.44
N GLY A 68 -11.80 2.12 -5.02
CA GLY A 68 -12.08 1.81 -3.61
C GLY A 68 -11.36 0.53 -3.17
N ILE A 69 -11.17 0.37 -1.86
CA ILE A 69 -10.64 -0.86 -1.25
C ILE A 69 -11.81 -1.81 -1.01
N ALA A 70 -11.85 -2.93 -1.75
CA ALA A 70 -12.79 -4.01 -1.46
C ALA A 70 -12.34 -4.76 -0.20
N SER A 71 -11.03 -5.01 -0.09
CA SER A 71 -10.48 -5.73 1.06
C SER A 71 -8.97 -5.46 1.20
N MET A 72 -8.47 -5.38 2.43
CA MET A 72 -7.02 -5.29 2.73
C MET A 72 -6.67 -6.20 3.93
N ASP A 73 -5.87 -7.23 3.69
CA ASP A 73 -5.44 -8.23 4.70
C ASP A 73 -3.96 -8.09 4.91
N GLU A 74 -3.51 -7.89 6.15
CA GLU A 74 -2.16 -8.24 6.52
C GLU A 74 -2.03 -9.76 6.63
N GLY A 75 -0.90 -10.33 6.24
CA GLY A 75 -0.67 -11.76 6.35
C GLY A 75 0.74 -12.17 5.96
N ALA A 76 0.95 -13.48 5.88
CA ALA A 76 2.24 -14.06 5.52
C ALA A 76 2.05 -15.28 4.61
N PHE A 77 3.09 -15.65 3.90
CA PHE A 77 3.12 -16.93 3.20
C PHE A 77 3.69 -18.02 4.12
N VAL A 78 2.91 -19.07 4.35
CA VAL A 78 3.33 -20.25 5.09
C VAL A 78 3.23 -21.45 4.16
N ASN A 79 4.35 -22.14 3.93
CA ASN A 79 4.43 -23.26 2.99
C ASN A 79 3.90 -22.92 1.59
N GLY A 80 4.22 -21.72 1.09
CA GLY A 80 3.79 -21.22 -0.22
C GLY A 80 2.32 -20.82 -0.32
N LYS A 81 1.55 -20.89 0.77
CA LYS A 81 0.14 -20.49 0.81
C LYS A 81 -0.04 -19.21 1.59
N TRP A 82 -0.90 -18.33 1.08
CA TRP A 82 -1.29 -17.11 1.78
C TRP A 82 -2.08 -17.47 3.04
N LEU A 83 -1.56 -17.06 4.20
CA LEU A 83 -2.23 -17.14 5.48
C LEU A 83 -2.64 -15.72 5.89
N PRO A 84 -3.94 -15.35 5.77
CA PRO A 84 -4.40 -14.04 6.20
C PRO A 84 -4.29 -13.92 7.72
N GLY A 85 -3.75 -12.81 8.18
CA GLY A 85 -3.72 -12.38 9.56
C GLY A 85 -4.84 -11.38 9.84
N ARG A 86 -4.48 -10.11 10.02
CA ARG A 86 -5.43 -9.04 10.38
C ARG A 86 -6.05 -8.42 9.13
N ARG A 87 -7.38 -8.39 9.06
CA ARG A 87 -8.09 -7.53 8.09
C ARG A 87 -8.06 -6.09 8.60
N MET A 88 -7.60 -5.18 7.74
CA MET A 88 -7.60 -3.74 7.98
C MET A 88 -8.96 -3.16 7.57
N ASN A 89 -9.68 -2.56 8.53
CA ASN A 89 -11.00 -1.96 8.29
C ASN A 89 -11.02 -0.45 8.62
N GLY A 90 -11.67 0.34 7.77
CA GLY A 90 -12.27 1.67 7.97
C GLY A 90 -11.46 2.81 8.62
N ASP A 91 -10.94 2.59 9.82
CA ASP A 91 -10.23 3.58 10.63
C ASP A 91 -8.71 3.50 10.39
N GLN A 92 -8.20 2.31 10.05
CA GLN A 92 -6.78 2.07 9.80
C GLN A 92 -6.32 2.44 8.37
N ASN A 93 -7.24 2.84 7.49
CA ASN A 93 -6.96 3.18 6.08
C ASN A 93 -7.31 4.64 5.73
N HIS A 94 -7.47 5.52 6.74
CA HIS A 94 -7.86 6.92 6.58
C HIS A 94 -9.03 7.08 5.58
N GLN A 95 -10.18 6.46 5.89
CA GLN A 95 -11.38 6.41 5.03
C GLN A 95 -11.20 5.65 3.70
N GLY A 96 -10.38 4.59 3.67
CA GLY A 96 -10.27 3.70 2.50
C GLY A 96 -9.39 4.19 1.37
N ARG A 97 -8.53 5.18 1.61
CA ARG A 97 -7.76 5.86 0.55
C ARG A 97 -6.25 5.77 0.71
N GLN A 98 -5.78 5.29 1.87
CA GLN A 98 -4.37 5.23 2.18
C GLN A 98 -4.02 3.89 2.82
N MET A 99 -2.88 3.37 2.40
CA MET A 99 -2.25 2.20 2.97
C MET A 99 -0.91 2.61 3.58
N HIS A 100 -0.60 2.06 4.75
CA HIS A 100 0.65 2.32 5.44
C HIS A 100 1.37 1.01 5.75
N LEU A 101 2.59 0.87 5.23
CA LEU A 101 3.55 -0.12 5.70
C LEU A 101 4.43 0.59 6.73
N SER A 102 4.25 0.26 8.01
CA SER A 102 4.98 0.94 9.10
C SER A 102 6.49 0.85 8.91
N GLY A 103 7.24 1.90 9.23
CA GLY A 103 8.70 1.92 9.16
C GLY A 103 9.43 1.08 10.22
N ARG A 104 8.70 0.40 11.12
CA ARG A 104 9.29 -0.39 12.21
C ARG A 104 9.47 -1.85 11.85
N GLU A 105 8.54 -2.41 11.06
CA GLU A 105 8.52 -3.83 10.72
C GLU A 105 8.19 -4.03 9.23
N TYR A 106 8.72 -5.11 8.66
CA TYR A 106 8.32 -5.56 7.33
C TYR A 106 6.99 -6.29 7.41
N SER A 107 6.04 -5.92 6.55
CA SER A 107 4.76 -6.58 6.46
C SER A 107 4.39 -6.86 5.00
N ILE A 108 3.49 -7.82 4.81
CA ILE A 108 2.85 -8.09 3.53
C ILE A 108 1.36 -7.86 3.72
N GLN A 109 0.76 -7.13 2.79
CA GLN A 109 -0.66 -6.93 2.74
C GLN A 109 -1.21 -7.36 1.39
N LYS A 110 -2.28 -8.14 1.40
CA LYS A 110 -3.08 -8.49 0.24
C LYS A 110 -4.19 -7.45 0.07
N LEU A 111 -4.16 -6.74 -1.06
CA LEU A 111 -5.10 -5.69 -1.42
C LEU A 111 -5.99 -6.16 -2.56
N LYS A 112 -7.30 -5.93 -2.42
CA LYS A 112 -8.28 -6.03 -3.50
C LYS A 112 -8.93 -4.68 -3.72
N LEU A 113 -8.89 -4.19 -4.95
CA LEU A 113 -9.49 -2.93 -5.35
C LEU A 113 -10.79 -3.15 -6.11
N TYR A 114 -11.62 -2.12 -6.18
CA TYR A 114 -12.76 -2.06 -7.09
C TYR A 114 -12.90 -0.65 -7.64
N LYS A 115 -13.69 -0.50 -8.70
CA LYS A 115 -13.98 0.78 -9.35
C LYS A 115 -15.45 1.13 -9.13
N TYR A 116 -15.76 2.39 -8.83
CA TYR A 116 -17.14 2.90 -8.66
C TYR A 116 -17.25 4.35 -9.13
N LYS A 117 -18.48 4.85 -9.29
CA LYS A 117 -18.78 6.26 -9.60
C LYS A 117 -19.54 6.90 -8.43
#